data_AF-A0A6B3EWH8-F1
#
_entry.id   AF-A0A6B3EWH8-F1
#
_cell.length_a   1.000
_cell.length_b   1.000
_cell.length_c   1.000
_cell.angle_alpha   90.00
_cell.angle_beta   90.00
_cell.angle_gamma   90.00
#
_symmetry.space_group_name_H-M   'P 1'
#
loop_
_entity.id
_entity.type
_entity.pdbx_description
1 polymer ?
#
loop_
_entity_poly.entity_id
_entity_poly.type
_entity_poly.pdbx_seq_one_letter_code
_entity_poly.pdbx_strand_id
1 'polypeptide(L)'
;ATGERYTGAEMERWSYQRPFELIDFPEAAHYVVNDTYVTTEDGTGLVHQSPAFGADDLRVCRAYGLPVVNPVRSNGTFAEDVPLVGGQFFKKADEDLVADLSARGLLFKHVPYEHSYPHCWRCHTAL
;
A
#
# COMPACT_ATOMS: atom_id res chain seq x y z
N ALA A 1 4.57 2.42 -25.12
CA ALA A 1 5.32 3.47 -24.40
C ALA A 1 4.92 4.81 -25.00
N THR A 2 4.41 5.74 -24.20
CA THR A 2 3.93 7.06 -24.67
C THR A 2 5.08 7.99 -25.08
N GLY A 3 6.34 7.66 -24.74
CA GLY A 3 7.54 8.40 -25.17
C GLY A 3 7.83 9.66 -24.35
N GLU A 4 6.88 10.09 -23.51
CA GLU A 4 7.01 11.24 -22.62
C GLU A 4 7.82 10.87 -21.37
N ARG A 5 8.58 11.85 -20.86
CA ARG A 5 9.40 11.72 -19.66
C ARG A 5 9.12 12.90 -18.75
N TYR A 6 8.99 12.61 -17.46
CA TYR A 6 8.76 13.59 -16.42
C TYR A 6 9.77 13.35 -15.30
N THR A 7 10.19 14.42 -14.66
CA THR A 7 10.90 14.39 -13.39
C THR A 7 9.93 14.04 -12.27
N GLY A 8 10.44 13.51 -11.15
CA GLY A 8 9.61 13.27 -9.98
C GLY A 8 8.94 14.56 -9.48
N ALA A 9 9.61 15.70 -9.57
CA ALA A 9 9.05 17.00 -9.17
C ALA A 9 7.87 17.43 -10.06
N GLU A 10 7.90 17.12 -11.35
CA GLU A 10 6.76 17.39 -12.25
C GLU A 10 5.54 16.52 -11.94
N MET A 11 5.75 15.34 -11.37
CA MET A 11 4.70 14.41 -10.97
C MET A 11 4.07 14.72 -9.61
N GLU A 12 4.66 15.63 -8.82
CA GLU A 12 4.15 15.95 -7.49
C GLU A 12 2.68 16.41 -7.57
N ARG A 13 1.84 15.91 -6.67
CA ARG A 13 0.37 16.14 -6.63
C ARG A 13 -0.42 15.58 -7.82
N TRP A 14 0.17 14.80 -8.73
CA TRP A 14 -0.62 14.10 -9.74
C TRP A 14 -1.60 13.14 -9.08
N SER A 15 -2.88 13.29 -9.38
CA SER A 15 -3.92 12.41 -8.87
C SER A 15 -3.88 11.06 -9.58
N TYR A 16 -4.18 9.98 -8.85
CA TYR A 16 -4.33 8.66 -9.42
C TYR A 16 -5.58 7.97 -8.87
N GLN A 17 -6.07 6.99 -9.63
CA GLN A 17 -7.12 6.10 -9.13
C GLN A 17 -6.47 4.97 -8.33
N ARG A 18 -6.84 4.87 -7.05
CA ARG A 18 -6.42 3.76 -6.19
C ARG A 18 -7.00 2.43 -6.68
N PRO A 19 -6.31 1.31 -6.46
CA PRO A 19 -6.80 0.01 -6.92
C PRO A 19 -8.01 -0.51 -6.13
N PHE A 20 -8.17 -0.09 -4.88
CA PHE A 20 -9.23 -0.56 -3.99
C PHE A 20 -10.03 0.60 -3.41
N GLU A 21 -11.36 0.49 -3.48
CA GLU A 21 -12.32 1.42 -2.86
C GLU A 21 -13.06 0.77 -1.68
N LEU A 22 -12.40 -0.18 -1.02
CA LEU A 22 -12.96 -0.96 0.09
C LEU A 22 -13.12 -0.14 1.39
N ILE A 23 -12.50 1.03 1.45
CA ILE A 23 -12.44 1.87 2.65
C ILE A 23 -12.60 3.34 2.24
N ASP A 24 -13.42 4.05 3.02
CA ASP A 24 -13.61 5.48 2.88
C ASP A 24 -12.42 6.27 3.42
N PHE A 25 -12.11 7.37 2.74
CA PHE A 25 -11.11 8.32 3.19
C PHE A 25 -11.79 9.64 3.51
N PRO A 26 -11.45 10.29 4.62
CA PRO A 26 -12.10 11.53 5.05
C PRO A 26 -11.81 12.70 4.11
N GLU A 27 -10.67 12.66 3.41
CA GLU A 27 -10.16 13.74 2.57
C GLU A 27 -9.46 13.16 1.32
N ALA A 28 -9.23 14.01 0.32
CA ALA A 28 -8.51 13.63 -0.89
C ALA A 28 -7.06 13.23 -0.56
N ALA A 29 -6.74 11.94 -0.69
CA ALA A 29 -5.46 11.37 -0.28
C ALA A 29 -4.69 10.65 -1.39
N HIS A 30 -5.25 10.59 -2.61
CA HIS A 30 -4.73 9.76 -3.70
C HIS A 30 -4.02 10.62 -4.74
N TYR A 31 -2.84 11.09 -4.37
CA TYR A 31 -1.94 11.84 -5.25
C TYR A 31 -0.47 11.49 -4.98
N VAL A 32 0.39 11.75 -5.97
CA VAL A 32 1.83 11.51 -5.86
C VAL A 32 2.45 12.51 -4.87
N VAL A 33 3.28 11.97 -3.96
CA VAL A 33 4.10 12.73 -3.02
C VAL A 33 5.57 12.45 -3.28
N ASN A 34 6.42 13.40 -2.90
CA ASN A 34 7.85 13.31 -3.13
C ASN A 34 8.58 13.19 -1.81
N ASP A 35 9.57 12.30 -1.78
CA ASP A 35 10.51 12.19 -0.67
C ASP A 35 11.83 11.60 -1.18
N THR A 36 12.88 11.66 -0.36
CA THR A 36 14.24 11.27 -0.75
C THR A 36 14.62 9.85 -0.34
N TYR A 37 13.75 9.12 0.37
CA TYR A 37 14.04 7.74 0.81
C TYR A 37 13.89 6.69 -0.30
N VAL A 38 13.24 7.03 -1.41
CA VAL A 38 13.01 6.10 -2.53
C VAL A 38 14.30 5.91 -3.32
N THR A 39 14.71 4.66 -3.51
CA THR A 39 15.87 4.30 -4.33
C THR A 39 15.44 3.74 -5.70
N THR A 40 16.39 3.65 -6.62
CA THR A 40 16.19 3.06 -7.95
C THR A 40 16.86 1.69 -8.10
N GLU A 41 17.33 1.12 -6.99
CA GLU A 41 18.05 -0.16 -6.98
C GLU A 41 17.09 -1.33 -7.13
N ASP A 42 15.92 -1.24 -6.48
CA ASP A 42 14.89 -2.27 -6.47
C ASP A 42 13.49 -1.66 -6.69
N GLY A 43 12.55 -2.48 -7.18
CA GLY A 43 11.17 -2.07 -7.44
C GLY A 43 11.01 -1.24 -8.72
N THR A 44 10.13 -0.24 -8.68
CA THR A 44 9.76 0.58 -9.86
C THR A 44 10.18 2.05 -9.73
N GLY A 45 10.74 2.45 -8.58
CA GLY A 45 10.95 3.86 -8.24
C GLY A 45 9.67 4.60 -7.80
N LEU A 46 8.52 3.92 -7.73
CA LEU A 46 7.28 4.42 -7.12
C LEU A 46 6.91 3.54 -5.94
N VAL A 47 6.71 4.15 -4.76
CA VAL A 47 6.46 3.43 -3.51
C VAL A 47 5.05 3.73 -3.00
N HIS A 48 4.27 2.67 -2.76
CA HIS A 48 2.96 2.78 -2.13
C HIS A 48 3.11 3.28 -0.69
N GLN A 49 2.32 4.28 -0.32
CA GLN A 49 2.32 4.88 1.01
C GLN A 49 1.23 4.26 1.89
N SER A 50 1.62 3.70 3.03
CA SER A 50 0.68 3.15 4.01
C SER A 50 1.03 3.64 5.43
N PRO A 51 0.58 4.85 5.81
CA PRO A 51 1.07 5.56 7.00
C PRO A 51 0.75 4.87 8.34
N ALA A 52 -0.19 3.92 8.35
CA ALA A 52 -0.46 3.10 9.52
C ALA A 52 0.56 1.96 9.73
N PHE A 53 1.37 1.63 8.73
CA PHE A 53 2.22 0.43 8.70
C PHE A 53 3.69 0.69 8.35
N GLY A 54 4.05 1.90 7.89
CA GLY A 54 5.42 2.30 7.59
C GLY A 54 5.86 3.55 8.35
N ALA A 55 7.07 3.56 8.91
CA ALA A 55 7.61 4.72 9.62
C ALA A 55 7.91 5.89 8.66
N ASP A 56 8.52 5.59 7.50
CA ASP A 56 8.75 6.60 6.45
C ASP A 56 7.42 7.06 5.85
N ASP A 57 6.50 6.14 5.58
CA ASP A 57 5.17 6.49 5.07
C ASP A 57 4.45 7.46 6.01
N LEU A 58 4.48 7.19 7.32
CA LEU A 58 3.89 8.08 8.33
C LEU A 58 4.54 9.46 8.31
N ARG A 59 5.87 9.54 8.20
CA ARG A 59 6.62 10.80 8.13
C ARG A 59 6.24 11.60 6.88
N VAL A 60 6.24 10.96 5.71
CA VAL A 60 5.92 11.59 4.42
C VAL A 60 4.46 12.02 4.39
N CYS A 61 3.53 11.12 4.70
CA CYS A 61 2.10 11.43 4.75
C CYS A 61 1.80 12.59 5.71
N ARG A 62 2.41 12.62 6.90
CA ARG A 62 2.25 13.75 7.83
C ARG A 62 2.75 15.06 7.26
N ALA A 63 3.91 15.08 6.60
CA ALA A 63 4.45 16.29 5.98
C ALA A 63 3.52 16.85 4.89
N TYR A 64 2.78 15.98 4.19
CA TYR A 64 1.80 16.36 3.18
C TYR A 64 0.37 16.57 3.72
N GLY A 65 0.14 16.39 5.02
CA GLY A 65 -1.18 16.51 5.64
C GLY A 65 -2.15 15.37 5.30
N LEU A 66 -1.64 14.20 4.92
CA LEU A 66 -2.47 13.05 4.56
C LEU A 66 -3.04 12.34 5.79
N PRO A 67 -4.28 11.84 5.73
CA PRO A 67 -4.91 11.13 6.84
C PRO A 67 -4.27 9.76 7.07
N VAL A 68 -4.28 9.31 8.32
CA VAL A 68 -3.90 7.95 8.69
C VAL A 68 -5.15 7.10 8.78
N VAL A 69 -5.30 6.17 7.85
CA VAL A 69 -6.40 5.19 7.83
C VAL A 69 -5.82 3.81 8.12
N ASN A 70 -6.33 3.13 9.15
CA ASN A 70 -5.92 1.77 9.49
C ASN A 70 -7.10 0.80 9.34
N PRO A 71 -7.11 -0.08 8.33
CA PRO A 71 -8.14 -1.11 8.14
C PRO A 71 -8.08 -2.27 9.15
N VAL A 72 -6.95 -2.45 9.81
CA VAL A 72 -6.60 -3.68 10.53
C VAL A 72 -6.82 -3.47 12.02
N ARG A 73 -7.64 -4.34 12.61
CA ARG A 73 -7.90 -4.37 14.05
C ARG A 73 -6.67 -4.87 14.81
N SER A 74 -6.64 -4.64 16.13
CA SER A 74 -5.51 -5.02 17.00
C SER A 74 -5.19 -6.52 17.04
N ASN A 75 -6.12 -7.37 16.60
CA ASN A 75 -5.94 -8.83 16.47
C ASN A 75 -5.39 -9.25 15.09
N GLY A 76 -5.06 -8.30 14.21
CA GLY A 76 -4.54 -8.57 12.86
C GLY A 76 -5.61 -8.92 11.82
N THR A 77 -6.90 -8.72 12.11
CA THR A 77 -7.98 -8.96 11.15
C THR A 77 -8.56 -7.66 10.59
N PHE A 78 -9.07 -7.70 9.37
CA PHE A 78 -9.90 -6.61 8.85
C PHE A 78 -11.22 -6.51 9.61
N ALA A 79 -11.85 -5.34 9.58
CA ALA A 79 -13.20 -5.19 10.10
C ALA A 79 -14.22 -5.97 9.27
N GLU A 80 -15.26 -6.51 9.91
CA GLU A 80 -16.23 -7.43 9.28
C GLU A 80 -17.01 -6.79 8.12
N ASP A 81 -17.16 -5.47 8.16
CA ASP A 81 -17.83 -4.66 7.16
C ASP A 81 -16.93 -4.26 5.98
N VAL A 82 -15.63 -4.57 6.03
CA VAL A 82 -14.72 -4.33 4.89
C VAL A 82 -15.08 -5.29 3.76
N PRO A 83 -15.48 -4.80 2.58
CA PRO A 83 -15.82 -5.68 1.47
C PRO A 83 -14.60 -6.50 1.05
N LEU A 84 -14.85 -7.67 0.44
CA LEU A 84 -13.86 -8.66 -0.03
C LEU A 84 -13.09 -9.40 1.10
N VAL A 85 -12.61 -8.70 2.13
CA VAL A 85 -11.65 -9.26 3.10
C VAL A 85 -12.12 -9.20 4.56
N GLY A 86 -13.38 -8.83 4.79
CA GLY A 86 -13.91 -8.61 6.14
C GLY A 86 -13.74 -9.81 7.06
N GLY A 87 -13.24 -9.55 8.28
CA GLY A 87 -12.98 -10.57 9.30
C GLY A 87 -11.77 -11.48 9.03
N GLN A 88 -11.12 -11.38 7.87
CA GLN A 88 -9.95 -12.20 7.56
C GLN A 88 -8.69 -11.68 8.25
N PHE A 89 -7.80 -12.59 8.61
CA PHE A 89 -6.43 -12.25 9.01
C PHE A 89 -5.66 -11.68 7.82
N PHE A 90 -4.89 -10.62 8.03
CA PHE A 90 -4.32 -9.83 6.92
C PHE A 90 -3.50 -10.66 5.92
N LYS A 91 -2.72 -11.65 6.37
CA LYS A 91 -1.97 -12.55 5.47
C LYS A 91 -2.86 -13.47 4.63
N LYS A 92 -4.06 -13.82 5.12
CA LYS A 92 -5.00 -14.64 4.35
C LYS A 92 -5.71 -13.82 3.28
N ALA A 93 -6.00 -12.55 3.59
CA ALA A 93 -6.60 -11.61 2.67
C ALA A 93 -5.74 -11.33 1.42
N ASP A 94 -4.42 -11.52 1.48
CA ASP A 94 -3.51 -11.35 0.35
C ASP A 94 -3.95 -12.17 -0.88
N GLU A 95 -4.42 -13.40 -0.68
CA GLU A 95 -4.88 -14.28 -1.77
C GLU A 95 -6.09 -13.69 -2.51
N ASP A 96 -7.09 -13.22 -1.76
CA ASP A 96 -8.33 -12.66 -2.31
C ASP A 96 -8.08 -11.31 -3.00
N LEU A 97 -7.22 -10.47 -2.41
CA LEU A 97 -6.82 -9.17 -2.97
C LEU A 97 -6.06 -9.34 -4.29
N VAL A 98 -5.13 -10.30 -4.35
CA VAL A 98 -4.37 -10.60 -5.59
C VAL A 98 -5.30 -11.16 -6.67
N ALA A 99 -6.23 -12.05 -6.31
CA ALA A 99 -7.20 -12.60 -7.24
C ALA A 99 -8.11 -11.50 -7.85
N ASP A 100 -8.60 -10.58 -7.02
CA ASP A 100 -9.40 -9.44 -7.48
C ASP A 100 -8.60 -8.50 -8.42
N LEU A 101 -7.38 -8.13 -8.06
CA LEU A 101 -6.52 -7.29 -8.91
C LEU A 101 -6.23 -7.95 -10.26
N SER A 102 -6.03 -9.26 -10.26
CA SER A 102 -5.83 -10.04 -11.48
C SER A 102 -7.10 -10.06 -12.34
N ALA A 103 -8.26 -10.33 -11.74
CA ALA A 103 -9.54 -10.37 -12.45
C ALA A 103 -9.91 -9.02 -13.08
N ARG A 104 -9.56 -7.90 -12.43
CA ARG A 104 -9.76 -6.54 -12.95
C ARG A 104 -8.65 -6.05 -13.89
N GLY A 105 -7.61 -6.85 -14.14
CA GLY A 105 -6.51 -6.49 -15.04
C GLY A 105 -5.60 -5.37 -14.52
N LEU A 106 -5.60 -5.11 -13.21
CA LEU A 106 -4.76 -4.10 -12.56
C LEU A 106 -3.40 -4.66 -12.10
N LEU A 107 -3.26 -5.98 -12.06
CA LEU A 107 -2.05 -6.67 -11.65
C LEU A 107 -1.10 -6.86 -12.84
N PHE A 108 -0.02 -6.09 -12.89
CA PHE A 108 0.98 -6.20 -13.95
C PHE A 108 1.81 -7.49 -13.85
N LYS A 109 2.29 -7.83 -12.64
CA LYS A 109 3.14 -8.99 -12.40
C LYS A 109 2.99 -9.48 -10.96
N HIS A 110 2.90 -10.79 -10.78
CA HIS A 110 2.90 -11.45 -9.48
C HIS A 110 4.02 -12.49 -9.46
N VAL A 111 4.91 -12.39 -8.49
CA VAL A 111 6.03 -13.31 -8.31
C VAL A 111 6.21 -13.60 -6.81
N PRO A 112 6.51 -14.85 -6.43
CA PRO A 112 6.98 -15.15 -5.09
C PRO A 112 8.30 -14.41 -4.82
N TYR A 113 8.45 -13.87 -3.62
CA TYR A 113 9.66 -13.15 -3.22
C TYR A 113 10.18 -13.73 -1.89
N GLU A 114 11.40 -14.25 -1.91
CA GLU A 114 12.04 -14.80 -0.73
C GLU A 114 12.94 -13.73 -0.11
N HIS A 115 12.64 -13.34 1.13
CA HIS A 115 13.42 -12.37 1.87
C HIS A 115 13.28 -12.59 3.38
N SER A 116 14.20 -11.99 4.14
CA SER A 116 14.10 -11.95 5.60
C SER A 116 12.91 -11.08 6.00
N TYR A 117 11.95 -11.68 6.72
CA TYR A 117 10.77 -11.00 7.26
C TYR A 117 10.83 -11.04 8.80
N PRO A 118 10.45 -9.97 9.52
CA PRO A 118 10.44 -9.98 10.97
C PRO A 118 9.37 -10.93 11.51
N HIS A 119 9.77 -11.84 12.40
CA HIS A 119 8.86 -12.75 13.10
C HIS A 119 8.91 -12.48 14.61
N CYS A 120 7.77 -12.63 15.29
CA CYS A 120 7.70 -12.53 16.74
C CYS A 120 8.68 -13.51 17.37
N TRP A 121 9.59 -13.00 18.20
CA TRP A 121 10.64 -13.78 18.84
C TRP A 121 10.14 -14.91 19.73
N ARG A 122 8.86 -14.87 20.17
CA ARG A 122 8.25 -15.85 21.06
C ARG A 122 7.33 -16.85 20.35
N CYS A 123 6.47 -16.37 19.46
CA CYS A 123 5.45 -17.21 18.82
C CYS A 123 5.66 -17.41 17.31
N HIS A 124 6.72 -16.83 16.74
CA HIS A 124 7.11 -16.94 15.33
C HIS A 124 6.07 -16.45 14.30
N THR A 125 4.98 -15.82 14.76
CA THR A 125 4.02 -15.11 13.89
C THR A 125 4.72 -13.95 13.18
N ALA A 126 4.46 -13.79 11.89
CA ALA A 126 4.94 -12.65 11.11
C ALA A 126 4.45 -11.32 11.74
N LEU A 127 5.36 -10.34 11.85
CA LEU A 127 5.11 -9.00 12.41
C LEU A 127 4.66 -7.97 11.38
#